data_AF-A0A4Q5KVK1-F1
#
_entry.id   AF-A0A4Q5KVK1-F1
#
_cell.length_a   1.000
_cell.length_b   1.000
_cell.length_c   1.000
_cell.angle_alpha   90.00
_cell.angle_beta   90.00
_cell.angle_gamma   90.00
#
_symmetry.space_group_name_H-M   'P 1'
#
loop_
_entity.id
_entity.type
_entity.pdbx_description
1 polymer ?
#
loop_
_entity_poly.entity_id
_entity_poly.type
_entity_poly.pdbx_seq_one_letter_code
_entity_poly.pdbx_strand_id
1 'polypeptide(L)'
;MSVKIKSAFILVAFSFFSFLSFANEATQEKAQIQKINEQYFNEFNKSKAILDERTQEILSSSREGLGEFKNMIFSWTDFIEKKCVFATVESKGTEAETALFLSCEIEEYNKMNEYLLNSIISVP
;
A
#
# COMPACT_ATOMS: atom_id res chain seq x y z
N MET A 1 -54.15 24.52 16.56
CA MET A 1 -52.81 25.01 16.19
C MET A 1 -51.66 24.14 16.72
N SER A 2 -51.85 23.33 17.79
CA SER A 2 -50.78 22.54 18.41
C SER A 2 -50.31 21.28 17.66
N VAL A 3 -51.16 20.67 16.82
CA VAL A 3 -50.83 19.43 16.09
C VAL A 3 -49.78 19.65 15.00
N LYS A 4 -49.84 20.79 14.29
CA LYS A 4 -48.86 21.15 13.24
C LYS A 4 -47.45 21.34 13.81
N ILE A 5 -47.34 21.96 15.00
CA ILE A 5 -46.07 22.20 15.71
C ILE A 5 -45.46 20.87 16.19
N LYS A 6 -46.28 19.93 16.70
CA LYS A 6 -45.82 18.58 17.09
C LYS A 6 -45.32 17.76 15.90
N SER A 7 -45.99 17.84 14.74
CA SER A 7 -45.54 17.11 13.54
C SER A 7 -44.23 17.66 12.95
N ALA A 8 -44.03 18.99 13.01
CA ALA A 8 -42.79 19.62 12.57
C ALA A 8 -41.60 19.24 13.46
N PHE A 9 -41.81 19.15 14.78
CA PHE A 9 -40.78 18.72 15.73
C PHE A 9 -40.33 17.26 15.49
N ILE A 10 -41.25 16.37 15.14
CA ILE A 10 -40.94 14.96 14.85
C ILE A 10 -40.14 14.82 13.55
N LEU A 11 -40.48 15.59 12.51
CA LEU A 11 -39.73 15.63 11.23
C LEU A 11 -38.30 16.17 11.40
N VAL A 12 -38.13 17.20 12.23
CA VAL A 12 -36.80 17.73 12.57
C VAL A 12 -35.99 16.70 13.37
N ALA A 13 -36.59 16.04 14.36
CA ALA A 13 -35.91 14.98 15.11
C ALA A 13 -35.48 13.80 14.22
N PHE A 14 -36.32 13.37 13.29
CA PHE A 14 -36.00 12.25 12.39
C PHE A 14 -34.84 12.56 11.44
N SER A 15 -34.76 13.79 10.94
CA SER A 15 -33.64 14.21 10.07
C SER A 15 -32.32 14.27 10.84
N PHE A 16 -32.30 14.75 12.09
CA PHE A 16 -31.10 14.72 12.94
C PHE A 16 -30.57 13.30 13.21
N PHE A 17 -31.45 12.31 13.39
CA PHE A 17 -31.03 10.91 13.57
C PHE A 17 -30.34 10.34 12.34
N SER A 18 -30.79 10.67 11.12
CA SER A 18 -30.14 10.22 9.89
C SER A 18 -28.72 10.76 9.75
N PHE A 19 -28.47 12.04 10.08
CA PHE A 19 -27.13 12.63 10.00
C PHE A 19 -26.12 11.98 10.96
N LEU A 20 -26.55 11.57 12.16
CA LEU A 20 -25.67 10.91 13.12
C LEU A 20 -25.23 9.52 12.66
N SER A 21 -26.12 8.77 11.98
CA SER A 21 -25.77 7.46 11.41
C SER A 21 -24.75 7.58 10.27
N PHE A 22 -24.93 8.53 9.35
CA PHE A 22 -23.98 8.76 8.25
C PHE A 22 -22.61 9.23 8.73
N ALA A 23 -22.55 10.10 9.74
CA ALA A 23 -21.29 10.56 10.30
C ALA A 23 -20.50 9.41 10.95
N ASN A 24 -21.19 8.51 11.66
CA ASN A 24 -20.56 7.34 12.28
C ASN A 24 -20.04 6.34 11.25
N GLU A 25 -20.81 6.08 10.18
CA GLU A 25 -20.40 5.21 9.08
C GLU A 25 -19.17 5.75 8.34
N ALA A 26 -19.15 7.04 7.99
CA ALA A 26 -18.00 7.69 7.35
C ALA A 26 -16.73 7.65 8.23
N THR A 27 -16.87 7.77 9.56
CA THR A 27 -15.72 7.62 10.47
C THR A 27 -15.21 6.19 10.53
N GLN A 28 -16.10 5.20 10.47
CA GLN A 28 -15.75 3.79 10.49
C GLN A 28 -15.06 3.36 9.19
N GLU A 29 -15.58 3.80 8.04
CA GLU A 29 -14.98 3.58 6.72
C GLU A 29 -13.55 4.15 6.66
N LYS A 30 -13.37 5.40 7.07
CA LYS A 30 -12.06 6.05 7.12
C LYS A 30 -11.07 5.28 8.00
N ALA A 31 -11.51 4.80 9.17
CA ALA A 31 -10.66 4.02 10.07
C ALA A 31 -10.24 2.67 9.46
N GLN A 32 -11.14 2.03 8.70
CA GLN A 32 -10.83 0.79 7.99
C GLN A 32 -9.80 1.02 6.88
N ILE A 33 -9.97 2.08 6.08
CA ILE A 33 -9.02 2.46 5.02
C ILE A 33 -7.64 2.75 5.60
N GLN A 34 -7.58 3.50 6.70
CA GLN A 34 -6.32 3.78 7.38
C GLN A 34 -5.64 2.48 7.82
N LYS A 35 -6.38 1.57 8.45
CA LYS A 35 -5.84 0.27 8.89
C LYS A 35 -5.32 -0.58 7.73
N ILE A 36 -6.04 -0.58 6.60
CA ILE A 36 -5.62 -1.28 5.38
C ILE A 36 -4.30 -0.69 4.87
N ASN A 37 -4.22 0.64 4.76
CA ASN A 37 -3.00 1.31 4.31
C ASN A 37 -1.82 1.03 5.26
N GLU A 38 -2.04 1.06 6.57
CA GLU A 38 -1.02 0.71 7.57
C GLU A 38 -0.52 -0.74 7.39
N GLN A 39 -1.41 -1.68 7.09
CA GLN A 39 -1.03 -3.06 6.80
C GLN A 39 -0.13 -3.13 5.56
N TYR A 40 -0.53 -2.51 4.45
CA TYR A 40 0.26 -2.50 3.22
C TYR A 40 1.62 -1.79 3.43
N PHE A 41 1.67 -0.69 4.18
CA PHE A 41 2.94 -0.05 4.52
C PHE A 41 3.87 -0.98 5.31
N ASN A 42 3.33 -1.72 6.28
CA ASN A 42 4.11 -2.66 7.07
C ASN A 42 4.64 -3.82 6.22
N GLU A 43 3.84 -4.35 5.30
CA GLU A 43 4.24 -5.42 4.38
C GLU A 43 5.28 -4.94 3.37
N PHE A 44 5.09 -3.73 2.82
CA PHE A 44 6.07 -3.07 1.97
C PHE A 44 7.42 -2.93 2.68
N ASN A 45 7.43 -2.36 3.89
CA ASN A 45 8.65 -2.19 4.67
C ASN A 45 9.36 -3.52 4.94
N LYS A 46 8.62 -4.61 5.21
CA LYS A 46 9.19 -5.95 5.37
C LYS A 46 9.84 -6.44 4.08
N SER A 47 9.12 -6.37 2.95
CA SER A 47 9.65 -6.83 1.65
C SER A 47 10.91 -6.07 1.24
N LYS A 48 10.94 -4.75 1.48
CA LYS A 48 12.08 -3.89 1.23
C LYS A 48 13.25 -4.17 2.17
N ALA A 49 13.01 -4.37 3.46
CA ALA A 49 14.06 -4.71 4.41
C ALA A 49 14.76 -6.03 4.05
N ILE A 50 14.00 -7.03 3.59
CA ILE A 50 14.55 -8.30 3.12
C ILE A 50 15.40 -8.09 1.84
N LEU A 51 14.95 -7.23 0.92
CA LEU A 51 15.71 -6.88 -0.28
C LEU A 51 17.04 -6.20 0.08
N ASP A 52 17.00 -5.26 1.04
CA ASP A 52 18.19 -4.58 1.53
C ASP A 52 19.18 -5.56 2.17
N GLU A 53 18.71 -6.49 3.02
CA GLU A 53 19.53 -7.54 3.63
C GLU A 53 20.24 -8.39 2.57
N ARG A 54 19.50 -8.90 1.58
CA ARG A 54 20.06 -9.72 0.49
C ARG A 54 21.03 -8.94 -0.38
N THR A 55 20.73 -7.68 -0.65
CA THR A 55 21.62 -6.80 -1.40
C THR A 55 22.95 -6.63 -0.65
N GLN A 56 22.91 -6.41 0.67
CA GLN A 56 24.13 -6.30 1.47
C GLN A 56 24.90 -7.62 1.55
N GLU A 57 24.23 -8.77 1.64
CA GLU A 57 24.88 -10.08 1.59
C GLU A 57 25.69 -10.25 0.29
N ILE A 58 25.08 -9.95 -0.86
CA ILE A 58 25.75 -10.05 -2.16
C ILE A 58 26.90 -9.04 -2.26
N LEU A 59 26.67 -7.79 -1.84
CA LEU A 59 27.68 -6.73 -1.91
C LEU A 59 28.87 -6.93 -0.98
N SER A 60 28.70 -7.66 0.12
CA SER A 60 29.77 -8.01 1.05
C SER A 60 30.52 -9.29 0.67
N SER A 61 30.04 -10.01 -0.35
CA SER A 61 30.70 -11.20 -0.88
C SER A 61 31.93 -10.86 -1.74
N SER A 62 32.78 -11.85 -2.02
CA SER A 62 33.93 -11.73 -2.91
C SER A 62 33.59 -12.07 -4.37
N ARG A 63 32.31 -12.02 -4.77
CA ARG A 63 31.87 -12.35 -6.13
C ARG A 63 32.38 -11.31 -7.13
N GLU A 64 32.72 -11.75 -8.33
CA GLU A 64 32.94 -10.85 -9.46
C GLU A 64 31.60 -10.23 -9.91
N GLY A 65 31.65 -9.08 -10.58
CA GLY A 65 30.46 -8.45 -11.17
C GLY A 65 29.60 -7.62 -10.21
N LEU A 66 30.14 -7.18 -9.06
CA LEU A 66 29.37 -6.37 -8.09
C LEU A 66 28.93 -5.00 -8.65
N GLY A 67 29.65 -4.46 -9.63
CA GLY A 67 29.26 -3.21 -10.30
C GLY A 67 28.00 -3.40 -11.16
N GLU A 68 27.99 -4.46 -11.96
CA GLU A 68 26.87 -4.90 -12.78
C GLU A 68 25.67 -5.24 -11.91
N PHE A 69 25.90 -5.93 -10.78
CA PHE A 69 24.87 -6.20 -9.80
C PHE A 69 24.23 -4.92 -9.25
N LYS A 70 25.02 -3.92 -8.82
CA LYS A 70 24.49 -2.62 -8.36
C LYS A 70 23.63 -1.95 -9.42
N ASN A 71 24.09 -1.95 -10.68
CA ASN A 71 23.36 -1.36 -11.79
C ASN A 71 22.05 -2.11 -12.07
N MET A 72 22.07 -3.44 -11.97
CA MET A 72 20.88 -4.28 -12.11
C MET A 72 19.87 -3.97 -11.01
N ILE A 73 20.28 -3.95 -9.74
CA ILE A 73 19.40 -3.62 -8.61
C ILE A 73 18.77 -2.25 -8.81
N PHE A 74 19.57 -1.23 -9.09
CA PHE A 74 19.08 0.14 -9.32
C PHE A 74 18.05 0.20 -10.46
N SER A 75 18.38 -0.41 -11.61
CA SER A 75 17.50 -0.40 -12.78
C SER A 75 16.20 -1.17 -12.52
N TRP A 76 16.27 -2.27 -11.77
CA TRP A 76 15.10 -3.06 -11.41
C TRP A 76 14.20 -2.27 -10.44
N THR A 77 14.76 -1.63 -9.41
CA THR A 77 13.97 -0.80 -8.48
C THR A 77 13.29 0.37 -9.19
N ASP A 78 13.99 1.05 -10.10
CA ASP A 78 13.42 2.14 -10.92
C ASP A 78 12.31 1.62 -11.86
N PHE A 79 12.49 0.43 -12.43
CA PHE A 79 11.44 -0.22 -13.21
C PHE A 79 10.20 -0.55 -12.38
N ILE A 80 10.37 -1.08 -11.16
CA ILE A 80 9.27 -1.41 -10.24
C ILE A 80 8.45 -0.16 -9.93
N GLU A 81 9.10 0.94 -9.54
CA GLU A 81 8.42 2.20 -9.24
C GLU A 81 7.57 2.65 -10.44
N LYS A 82 8.18 2.73 -11.63
CA LYS A 82 7.47 3.15 -12.86
C LYS A 82 6.33 2.20 -13.24
N LYS A 83 6.56 0.90 -13.11
CA LYS A 83 5.55 -0.13 -13.38
C LYS A 83 4.36 0.03 -12.44
N CYS A 84 4.60 0.23 -11.15
CA CYS A 84 3.53 0.36 -10.17
C CYS A 84 2.77 1.67 -10.33
N VAL A 85 3.44 2.79 -10.59
CA VAL A 85 2.77 4.06 -10.96
C VAL A 85 1.85 3.87 -12.17
N PHE A 86 2.31 3.15 -13.20
CA PHE A 86 1.51 2.88 -14.39
C PHE A 86 0.33 1.94 -14.08
N ALA A 87 0.57 0.87 -13.34
CA ALA A 87 -0.45 -0.12 -12.98
C ALA A 87 -1.57 0.46 -12.12
N THR A 88 -1.29 1.50 -11.33
CA THR A 88 -2.26 2.16 -10.45
C THR A 88 -2.78 3.49 -10.98
N VAL A 89 -2.60 3.77 -12.28
CA VAL A 89 -3.02 5.05 -12.86
C VAL A 89 -4.52 5.29 -12.72
N GLU A 90 -5.34 4.22 -12.79
CA GLU A 90 -6.80 4.31 -12.70
C GLU A 90 -7.29 4.61 -11.27
N SER A 91 -6.51 4.27 -10.25
CA SER A 91 -6.87 4.53 -8.85
C SER A 91 -6.36 5.86 -8.32
N LYS A 92 -5.70 6.68 -9.15
CA LYS A 92 -5.13 7.96 -8.75
C LYS A 92 -6.19 8.92 -8.18
N GLY A 93 -5.93 9.44 -6.99
CA GLY A 93 -6.82 10.32 -6.24
C GLY A 93 -7.96 9.60 -5.50
N THR A 94 -7.98 8.27 -5.50
CA THR A 94 -8.98 7.46 -4.79
C THR A 94 -8.41 6.92 -3.47
N GLU A 95 -9.30 6.48 -2.59
CA GLU A 95 -8.90 5.84 -1.32
C GLU A 95 -8.14 4.51 -1.52
N ALA A 96 -8.26 3.91 -2.71
CA ALA A 96 -7.57 2.68 -3.09
C ALA A 96 -6.15 2.91 -3.65
N GLU A 97 -5.76 4.16 -3.97
CA GLU A 97 -4.47 4.48 -4.61
C GLU A 97 -3.30 3.87 -3.84
N THR A 98 -3.20 4.20 -2.54
CA THR A 98 -2.10 3.78 -1.67
C THR A 98 -2.02 2.27 -1.55
N ALA A 99 -3.14 1.60 -1.25
CA ALA A 99 -3.18 0.16 -1.07
C ALA A 99 -2.78 -0.58 -2.35
N LEU A 100 -3.28 -0.15 -3.50
CA LEU A 100 -2.94 -0.74 -4.80
C LEU A 100 -1.48 -0.52 -5.18
N PHE A 101 -0.96 0.69 -4.92
CA PHE A 101 0.42 1.02 -5.24
C PHE A 101 1.39 0.17 -4.40
N LEU A 102 1.18 0.13 -3.09
CA LEU A 102 2.00 -0.67 -2.18
C LEU A 102 1.85 -2.16 -2.45
N SER A 103 0.64 -2.64 -2.77
CA SER A 103 0.43 -4.04 -3.17
C SER A 103 1.26 -4.42 -4.39
N CYS A 104 1.34 -3.53 -5.39
CA CYS A 104 2.18 -3.74 -6.56
C CYS A 104 3.67 -3.79 -6.18
N GLU A 105 4.15 -2.83 -5.38
CA GLU A 105 5.55 -2.81 -4.96
C GLU A 105 5.92 -4.05 -4.14
N ILE A 106 5.06 -4.50 -3.23
CA ILE A 106 5.26 -5.72 -2.43
C ILE A 106 5.41 -6.93 -3.35
N GLU A 107 4.51 -7.10 -4.33
CA GLU A 107 4.56 -8.22 -5.26
C GLU A 107 5.89 -8.23 -6.03
N GLU A 108 6.30 -7.06 -6.55
CA GLU A 108 7.52 -6.96 -7.36
C GLU A 108 8.80 -7.09 -6.54
N TYR A 109 8.85 -6.51 -5.33
CA TYR A 109 9.96 -6.73 -4.41
C TYR A 109 10.05 -8.17 -3.96
N ASN A 110 8.93 -8.88 -3.75
CA ASN A 110 8.95 -10.31 -3.45
C ASN A 110 9.52 -11.14 -4.60
N LYS A 111 9.16 -10.84 -5.86
CA LYS A 111 9.75 -11.50 -7.04
C LYS A 111 11.26 -11.26 -7.14
N MET A 112 11.69 -10.02 -6.94
CA MET A 112 13.10 -9.66 -6.95
C MET A 112 13.87 -10.37 -5.84
N ASN A 113 13.28 -10.40 -4.64
CA ASN A 113 13.76 -11.12 -3.48
C ASN A 113 13.95 -12.63 -3.74
N GLU A 114 12.98 -13.27 -4.37
CA GLU A 114 13.06 -14.68 -4.77
C GLU A 114 14.17 -14.90 -5.81
N TYR A 115 14.29 -14.01 -6.80
CA TYR A 115 15.38 -14.08 -7.77
C TYR A 115 16.75 -13.98 -7.10
N LEU A 116 16.95 -13.00 -6.22
CA LEU A 116 18.22 -12.85 -5.50
C LEU A 116 18.54 -14.08 -4.65
N LEU A 117 17.56 -14.61 -3.93
CA LEU A 117 17.75 -15.79 -3.10
C LEU A 117 18.10 -17.02 -3.95
N ASN A 118 17.28 -17.32 -4.95
CA ASN A 118 17.34 -18.60 -5.67
C ASN A 118 18.41 -18.61 -6.76
N SER A 119 18.68 -17.47 -7.41
CA SER A 119 19.55 -17.39 -8.58
C SER A 119 20.90 -16.75 -8.31
N ILE A 120 21.04 -15.97 -7.23
CA ILE A 120 22.31 -15.30 -6.91
C ILE A 120 22.92 -15.87 -5.62
N ILE A 121 22.19 -15.86 -4.51
CA ILE A 121 22.71 -16.26 -3.20
C ILE A 121 22.89 -17.78 -3.12
N SER A 122 21.86 -18.55 -3.45
CA SER A 122 21.85 -20.01 -3.32
C SER A 122 22.66 -20.75 -4.39
N VAL A 123 23.17 -20.04 -5.39
CA VAL A 123 24.05 -20.63 -6.41
C VAL A 123 25.49 -20.59 -5.89
N PRO A 124 26.15 -21.76 -5.75
CA PRO A 124 27.51 -21.89 -5.22
C PRO A 124 28.58 -21.23 -6.11
#